data_AF-A0A960PMF3-F1
#
_entry.id   AF-A0A960PMF3-F1
#
_cell.length_a   1.000
_cell.length_b   1.000
_cell.length_c   1.000
_cell.angle_alpha   90.00
_cell.angle_beta   90.00
_cell.angle_gamma   90.00
#
_symmetry.space_group_name_H-M   'P 1'
#
loop_
_entity.id
_entity.type
_entity.pdbx_description
1 polymer ?
#
loop_
_entity_poly.entity_id
_entity_poly.type
_entity_poly.pdbx_seq_one_letter_code
_entity_poly.pdbx_strand_id
1 'polypeptide(L)'
;GWLRSDLAVYRLADLEVRRLRNALEEMRDEASALRTVLVAGAPDFVRTDGLQPVAKVFQYGLHEAAAPPFAADGLFVYPLPPDAPAELMPALSRVAGGPVLRWNRERQRLEPWPAVGLEEEAPGRIALLGGVSGTPSEKLSFRCREGARVRLFLLTPGPPYRSGFETVSGGRGEIELPRSFLSGMAGLYRGRALGWLEDRDSRGRLVAASEIFSLSLESFEDR
;
A
#
# COMPACT_ATOMS: atom_id res chain seq x y z
N GLY A 1 32.92 19.33 1.62
CA GLY A 1 32.41 18.49 0.52
C GLY A 1 31.04 17.96 0.86
N TRP A 2 30.98 16.96 1.74
CA TRP A 2 29.81 16.16 2.12
C TRP A 2 28.59 16.94 2.66
N LEU A 3 28.77 17.96 3.52
CA LEU A 3 27.64 18.74 4.06
C LEU A 3 26.85 19.54 3.01
N ARG A 4 27.43 19.87 1.85
CA ARG A 4 26.72 20.58 0.77
C ARG A 4 25.92 19.62 -0.12
N SER A 5 26.31 18.35 -0.25
CA SER A 5 25.55 17.35 -1.01
C SER A 5 24.29 16.93 -0.27
N ASP A 6 24.36 16.76 1.05
CA ASP A 6 23.22 16.26 1.83
C ASP A 6 22.07 17.26 1.87
N LEU A 7 22.38 18.56 2.02
CA LEU A 7 21.41 19.65 1.99
C LEU A 7 20.70 19.79 0.65
N ALA A 8 21.38 19.49 -0.46
CA ALA A 8 20.76 19.47 -1.78
C ALA A 8 19.77 18.31 -1.90
N VAL A 9 20.09 17.14 -1.36
CA VAL A 9 19.20 15.97 -1.38
C VAL A 9 17.94 16.20 -0.55
N TYR A 10 18.05 16.80 0.65
CA TYR A 10 16.87 17.16 1.45
C TYR A 10 15.97 18.18 0.74
N ARG A 11 16.54 19.15 0.03
CA ARG A 11 15.76 20.10 -0.79
C ARG A 11 15.05 19.43 -1.96
N LEU A 12 15.69 18.45 -2.61
CA LEU A 12 15.07 17.66 -3.67
C LEU A 12 13.92 16.80 -3.13
N ALA A 13 14.07 16.23 -1.93
CA ALA A 13 13.01 15.48 -1.26
C ALA A 13 11.81 16.38 -0.93
N ASP A 14 12.04 17.54 -0.33
CA ASP A 14 10.99 18.52 -0.04
C ASP A 14 10.29 18.99 -1.33
N LEU A 15 11.04 19.21 -2.40
CA LEU A 15 10.49 19.59 -3.70
C LEU A 15 9.60 18.51 -4.32
N GLU A 16 10.02 17.25 -4.29
CA GLU A 16 9.20 16.13 -4.78
C GLU A 16 7.93 15.94 -3.94
N VAL A 17 8.03 16.04 -2.61
CA VAL A 17 6.85 15.98 -1.73
C VAL A 17 5.88 17.11 -2.03
N ARG A 18 6.37 18.35 -2.21
CA ARG A 18 5.53 19.50 -2.59
C ARG A 18 4.85 19.31 -3.94
N ARG A 19 5.57 18.77 -4.94
CA ARG A 19 5.01 18.48 -6.27
C ARG A 19 3.89 17.45 -6.20
N LEU A 20 4.12 16.36 -5.46
CA LEU A 20 3.11 15.32 -5.23
C LEU A 20 1.89 15.87 -4.49
N ARG A 21 2.09 16.68 -3.45
CA ARG A 21 1.00 17.36 -2.75
C ARG A 21 0.20 18.25 -3.69
N ASN A 22 0.87 19.12 -4.44
CA ASN A 22 0.17 20.06 -5.33
C ASN A 22 -0.65 19.30 -6.37
N ALA A 23 -0.12 18.20 -6.93
CA ALA A 23 -0.87 17.33 -7.83
C ALA A 23 -2.09 16.67 -7.16
N LEU A 24 -1.99 16.28 -5.89
CA LEU A 24 -3.14 15.77 -5.12
C LEU A 24 -4.17 16.87 -4.82
N GLU A 25 -3.72 18.09 -4.53
CA GLU A 25 -4.60 19.25 -4.30
C GLU A 25 -5.34 19.65 -5.58
N GLU A 26 -4.66 19.66 -6.73
CA GLU A 26 -5.27 19.90 -8.05
C GLU A 26 -6.34 18.85 -8.38
N MET A 27 -6.10 17.60 -7.98
CA MET A 27 -7.07 16.52 -8.15
C MET A 27 -8.13 16.48 -7.06
N ARG A 28 -8.06 17.33 -6.02
CA ARG A 28 -8.89 17.19 -4.82
C ARG A 28 -10.37 17.29 -5.13
N ASP A 29 -10.78 18.15 -6.06
CA ASP A 29 -12.19 18.29 -6.43
C ASP A 29 -12.70 17.01 -7.11
N GLU A 30 -11.92 16.44 -8.01
CA GLU A 30 -12.23 15.14 -8.66
C GLU A 30 -12.11 13.95 -7.68
N ALA A 31 -11.17 14.01 -6.75
CA ALA A 31 -10.86 12.97 -5.78
C ALA A 31 -11.76 13.00 -4.55
N SER A 32 -12.41 14.13 -4.25
CA SER A 32 -13.39 14.26 -3.17
C SER A 32 -14.58 13.32 -3.38
N ALA A 33 -14.93 13.03 -4.63
CA ALA A 33 -15.91 12.02 -4.99
C ALA A 33 -15.45 10.58 -4.70
N LEU A 34 -14.13 10.33 -4.71
CA LEU A 34 -13.54 8.99 -4.70
C LEU A 34 -13.34 8.43 -3.28
N ARG A 35 -13.33 9.28 -2.23
CA ARG A 35 -13.08 8.97 -0.79
C ARG A 35 -11.75 8.25 -0.48
N THR A 36 -11.19 7.49 -1.41
CA THR A 36 -9.94 6.75 -1.36
C THR A 36 -9.21 6.89 -2.70
N VAL A 37 -7.90 7.12 -2.67
CA VAL A 37 -7.05 7.20 -3.85
C VAL A 37 -5.81 6.34 -3.64
N LEU A 38 -5.48 5.53 -4.65
CA LEU A 38 -4.28 4.71 -4.67
C LEU A 38 -3.23 5.37 -5.57
N VAL A 39 -2.00 5.53 -5.10
CA VAL A 39 -0.94 6.23 -5.85
C VAL A 39 0.25 5.31 -6.08
N ALA A 40 0.45 4.86 -7.30
CA ALA A 40 1.60 4.08 -7.74
C ALA A 40 2.73 4.96 -8.31
N GLY A 41 3.95 4.41 -8.31
CA GLY A 41 5.12 5.07 -8.89
C GLY A 41 5.65 6.27 -8.09
N ALA A 42 5.07 6.57 -6.93
CA ALA A 42 5.65 7.51 -5.99
C ALA A 42 6.99 6.93 -5.50
N PRO A 43 8.09 7.72 -5.51
CA PRO A 43 9.38 7.21 -5.10
C PRO A 43 9.38 6.85 -3.62
N ASP A 44 9.90 5.66 -3.28
CA ASP A 44 10.00 5.25 -1.88
C ASP A 44 10.92 6.19 -1.08
N PHE A 45 12.03 6.55 -1.73
CA PHE A 45 13.09 7.42 -1.23
C PHE A 45 13.55 8.35 -2.34
N VAL A 46 14.00 9.56 -1.97
CA VAL A 46 15.00 10.25 -2.77
C VAL A 46 16.31 9.49 -2.63
N ARG A 47 16.87 9.14 -3.79
CA ARG A 47 18.15 8.46 -3.90
C ARG A 47 19.20 9.41 -4.45
N THR A 48 20.45 9.22 -4.05
CA THR A 48 21.62 9.84 -4.73
C THR A 48 21.77 9.31 -6.16
N ASP A 49 22.65 9.90 -6.95
CA ASP A 49 23.09 9.36 -8.25
C ASP A 49 23.63 7.91 -8.15
N GLY A 50 24.22 7.54 -7.00
CA GLY A 50 24.64 6.18 -6.67
C GLY A 50 23.53 5.25 -6.17
N LEU A 51 22.25 5.61 -6.35
CA LEU A 51 21.05 4.88 -5.91
C LEU A 51 20.90 4.64 -4.40
N GLN A 52 21.74 5.24 -3.56
CA GLN A 52 21.64 5.12 -2.10
C GLN A 52 20.41 5.90 -1.59
N PRO A 53 19.54 5.30 -0.75
CA PRO A 53 18.39 6.00 -0.18
C PRO A 53 18.86 7.05 0.83
N VAL A 54 18.39 8.29 0.70
CA VAL A 54 18.81 9.42 1.55
C VAL A 54 17.67 9.96 2.40
N ALA A 55 16.48 10.09 1.82
CA ALA A 55 15.30 10.58 2.50
C ALA A 55 14.07 9.83 2.01
N LYS A 56 13.19 9.41 2.93
CA LYS A 56 11.99 8.67 2.57
C LYS A 56 10.92 9.64 2.06
N VAL A 57 10.39 9.41 0.87
CA VAL A 57 9.34 10.27 0.26
C VAL A 57 7.97 9.64 0.42
N PHE A 58 7.90 8.30 0.34
CA PHE A 58 6.68 7.51 0.46
C PHE A 58 5.90 7.68 1.77
N GLN A 59 6.58 8.08 2.84
CA GLN A 59 6.06 8.00 4.21
C GLN A 59 5.90 9.34 4.92
N TYR A 60 6.38 10.42 4.34
CA TYR A 60 6.27 11.74 4.96
C TYR A 60 5.28 12.60 4.19
N GLY A 61 4.00 12.42 4.53
CA GLY A 61 3.01 13.47 4.28
C GLY A 61 2.12 13.29 3.06
N LEU A 62 2.13 12.19 2.32
CA LEU A 62 1.23 12.07 1.15
C LEU A 62 -0.24 12.03 1.59
N HIS A 63 -0.53 11.21 2.60
CA HIS A 63 -1.84 11.20 3.24
C HIS A 63 -2.10 12.51 3.98
N GLU A 64 -1.16 12.97 4.81
CA GLU A 64 -1.31 14.19 5.62
C GLU A 64 -1.42 15.46 4.77
N ALA A 65 -0.91 15.46 3.54
CA ALA A 65 -1.07 16.55 2.59
C ALA A 65 -2.46 16.57 1.97
N ALA A 66 -3.04 15.40 1.68
CA ALA A 66 -4.40 15.28 1.14
C ALA A 66 -5.49 15.40 2.23
N ALA A 67 -5.16 14.95 3.44
CA ALA A 67 -6.02 14.96 4.61
C ALA A 67 -5.19 15.43 5.82
N PRO A 68 -5.03 16.76 6.00
CA PRO A 68 -4.37 17.30 7.18
C PRO A 68 -5.00 16.73 8.46
N PRO A 69 -4.21 16.50 9.51
CA PRO A 69 -4.78 16.16 10.81
C PRO A 69 -5.81 17.23 11.14
N PHE A 70 -6.99 16.83 11.62
CA PHE A 70 -8.18 17.67 11.90
C PHE A 70 -9.15 17.96 10.74
N ALA A 71 -8.90 17.50 9.51
CA ALA A 71 -9.94 17.52 8.47
C ALA A 71 -11.03 16.47 8.77
N ALA A 72 -12.29 16.90 8.92
CA ALA A 72 -13.42 16.00 9.22
C ALA A 72 -13.67 15.00 8.08
N ASP A 73 -13.58 15.48 6.84
CA ASP A 73 -13.68 14.71 5.60
C ASP A 73 -12.35 14.77 4.85
N GLY A 74 -11.67 13.63 4.78
CA GLY A 74 -10.34 13.52 4.19
C GLY A 74 -10.30 12.44 3.12
N LEU A 75 -9.63 12.75 2.01
CA LEU A 75 -9.29 11.76 1.01
C LEU A 75 -8.28 10.77 1.59
N PHE A 76 -8.62 9.48 1.62
CA PHE A 76 -7.68 8.44 2.03
C PHE A 76 -6.71 8.10 0.90
N VAL A 77 -5.52 8.68 0.95
CA VAL A 77 -4.45 8.35 -0.01
C VAL A 77 -3.63 7.16 0.49
N TYR A 78 -3.55 6.11 -0.33
CA TYR A 78 -2.72 4.92 -0.11
C TYR A 78 -1.61 4.87 -1.16
N PRO A 79 -0.35 5.06 -0.77
CA PRO A 79 0.76 4.90 -1.69
C PRO A 79 1.01 3.40 -1.94
N LEU A 80 1.12 3.01 -3.22
CA LEU A 80 1.33 1.62 -3.66
C LEU A 80 2.83 1.32 -3.78
N PRO A 81 3.33 0.24 -3.14
CA PRO A 81 4.75 -0.04 -3.13
C PRO A 81 5.25 -0.31 -4.56
N PRO A 82 6.53 -0.06 -4.86
CA PRO A 82 7.06 -0.22 -6.22
C PRO A 82 6.94 -1.65 -6.76
N ASP A 83 6.85 -2.65 -5.88
CA ASP A 83 6.68 -4.06 -6.22
C ASP A 83 5.22 -4.52 -6.21
N ALA A 84 4.24 -3.61 -6.10
CA ALA A 84 2.84 -3.93 -6.24
C ALA A 84 2.57 -4.51 -7.66
N PRO A 85 1.97 -5.71 -7.77
CA PRO A 85 1.76 -6.32 -9.08
C PRO A 85 0.78 -5.51 -9.94
N ALA A 86 1.15 -5.28 -11.20
CA ALA A 86 0.30 -4.58 -12.17
C ALA A 86 -1.07 -5.27 -12.34
N GLU A 87 -1.09 -6.60 -12.27
CA GLU A 87 -2.30 -7.44 -12.36
C GLU A 87 -3.31 -7.20 -11.22
N LEU A 88 -2.87 -6.69 -10.07
CA LEU A 88 -3.74 -6.42 -8.91
C LEU A 88 -4.30 -5.00 -8.89
N MET A 89 -3.73 -4.07 -9.66
CA MET A 89 -4.20 -2.68 -9.78
C MET A 89 -5.72 -2.53 -10.07
N PRO A 90 -6.32 -3.34 -10.96
CA PRO A 90 -7.75 -3.26 -11.26
C PRO A 90 -8.64 -3.81 -10.13
N ALA A 91 -8.14 -4.77 -9.35
CA ALA A 91 -8.87 -5.26 -8.17
C ALA A 91 -8.81 -4.20 -7.06
N LEU A 92 -7.65 -3.57 -6.88
CA LEU A 92 -7.46 -2.50 -5.92
C LEU A 92 -8.35 -1.29 -6.22
N SER A 93 -8.50 -0.88 -7.49
CA SER A 93 -9.40 0.23 -7.85
C SER A 93 -10.86 -0.04 -7.48
N ARG A 94 -11.32 -1.28 -7.68
CA ARG A 94 -12.70 -1.69 -7.32
C ARG A 94 -12.92 -1.67 -5.81
N VAL A 95 -11.98 -2.17 -5.01
CA VAL A 95 -12.11 -2.19 -3.55
C VAL A 95 -11.98 -0.79 -2.94
N ALA A 96 -11.09 0.04 -3.48
CA ALA A 96 -10.91 1.41 -3.02
C ALA A 96 -12.08 2.33 -3.41
N GLY A 97 -12.87 1.97 -4.43
CA GLY A 97 -13.96 2.80 -4.94
C GLY A 97 -13.47 3.95 -5.82
N GLY A 98 -12.23 3.89 -6.33
CA GLY A 98 -11.64 4.93 -7.16
C GLY A 98 -10.47 4.44 -8.04
N PRO A 99 -10.08 5.22 -9.06
CA PRO A 99 -8.99 4.87 -9.95
C PRO A 99 -7.66 4.73 -9.20
N VAL A 100 -6.81 3.81 -9.66
CA VAL A 100 -5.39 3.84 -9.33
C VAL A 100 -4.76 4.95 -10.14
N LEU A 101 -4.05 5.85 -9.48
CA LEU A 101 -3.29 6.93 -10.09
C LEU A 101 -1.81 6.56 -10.13
N ARG A 102 -1.12 7.04 -11.14
CA ARG A 102 0.33 6.94 -11.30
C ARG A 102 0.96 8.31 -11.19
N TRP A 103 2.00 8.44 -10.38
CA TRP A 103 2.88 9.60 -10.44
C TRP A 103 3.71 9.58 -11.72
N ASN A 104 3.45 10.52 -12.64
CA ASN A 104 4.28 10.75 -13.80
C ASN A 104 5.36 11.78 -13.46
N ARG A 105 6.57 11.31 -13.13
CA ARG A 105 7.68 12.17 -12.72
C ARG A 105 8.12 13.16 -13.80
N GLU A 106 8.06 12.76 -15.07
CA GLU A 106 8.46 13.63 -16.20
C GLU A 106 7.50 14.80 -16.36
N ARG A 107 6.20 14.54 -16.23
CA ARG A 107 5.13 15.54 -16.37
C ARG A 107 4.73 16.21 -15.05
N GLN A 108 5.30 15.77 -13.93
CA GLN A 108 5.02 16.24 -12.57
C GLN A 108 3.52 16.27 -12.24
N ARG A 109 2.80 15.21 -12.63
CA ARG A 109 1.35 15.11 -12.39
C ARG A 109 0.93 13.68 -12.10
N LEU A 110 -0.22 13.55 -11.44
CA LEU A 110 -0.91 12.27 -11.30
C LEU A 110 -1.73 12.01 -12.57
N GLU A 111 -1.66 10.79 -13.06
CA GLU A 111 -2.41 10.34 -14.24
C GLU A 111 -3.11 9.02 -13.91
N PRO A 112 -4.27 8.70 -14.49
CA PRO A 112 -4.86 7.37 -14.35
C PRO A 112 -3.84 6.29 -14.74
N TRP A 113 -3.70 5.26 -13.90
CA TRP A 113 -2.88 4.11 -14.24
C TRP A 113 -3.48 3.44 -15.48
N PRO A 114 -2.68 3.21 -16.53
CA PRO A 114 -3.22 2.66 -17.77
C PRO A 114 -3.74 1.24 -17.49
N ALA A 115 -4.98 0.98 -17.88
CA ALA A 115 -5.55 -0.37 -17.86
C ALA A 115 -4.90 -1.19 -18.99
N VAL A 116 -3.65 -1.61 -18.80
CA VAL A 116 -2.94 -2.42 -19.80
C VAL A 116 -3.18 -3.90 -19.51
N GLY A 117 -3.80 -4.58 -20.47
CA GLY A 117 -3.68 -6.02 -20.74
C GLY A 117 -3.83 -6.95 -19.53
N LEU A 118 -5.03 -7.09 -18.99
CA LEU A 118 -5.36 -8.18 -18.05
C LEU A 118 -5.89 -9.40 -18.79
N GLU A 119 -5.18 -9.83 -19.84
CA GLU A 119 -5.50 -11.07 -20.55
C GLU A 119 -4.55 -12.21 -20.15
N GLU A 120 -3.81 -12.06 -19.06
CA GLU A 120 -3.05 -13.16 -18.47
C GLU A 120 -3.98 -14.05 -17.63
N GLU A 121 -3.76 -15.37 -17.72
CA GLU A 121 -4.48 -16.38 -16.96
C GLU A 121 -4.67 -15.94 -15.51
N ALA A 122 -5.92 -15.91 -15.05
CA ALA A 122 -6.22 -15.52 -13.68
C ALA A 122 -5.39 -16.41 -12.73
N PRO A 123 -4.58 -15.82 -11.82
CA PRO A 123 -3.78 -16.60 -10.90
C PRO A 123 -4.70 -17.49 -10.05
N GLY A 124 -4.15 -18.58 -9.51
CA GLY A 124 -4.87 -19.41 -8.56
C GLY A 124 -5.43 -18.58 -7.39
N ARG A 125 -6.43 -19.10 -6.68
CA ARG A 125 -7.06 -18.37 -5.58
C ARG A 125 -6.55 -18.82 -4.22
N ILE A 126 -6.17 -17.87 -3.37
CA ILE A 126 -5.98 -18.05 -1.92
C ILE A 126 -7.28 -17.67 -1.22
N ALA A 127 -7.82 -18.55 -0.38
CA ALA A 127 -9.05 -18.30 0.36
C ALA A 127 -8.74 -17.84 1.79
N LEU A 128 -9.19 -16.65 2.17
CA LEU A 128 -9.13 -16.20 3.57
C LEU A 128 -10.10 -17.01 4.42
N LEU A 129 -9.67 -17.37 5.64
CA LEU A 129 -10.46 -18.16 6.58
C LEU A 129 -10.84 -17.30 7.78
N GLY A 130 -12.14 -17.26 8.08
CA GLY A 130 -12.70 -16.35 9.08
C GLY A 130 -12.86 -14.95 8.51
N GLY A 131 -13.97 -14.29 8.83
CA GLY A 131 -14.09 -12.86 8.56
C GLY A 131 -13.00 -12.13 9.34
N VAL A 132 -12.43 -11.07 8.78
CA VAL A 132 -11.56 -10.12 9.48
C VAL A 132 -12.42 -9.26 10.45
N SER A 133 -13.41 -9.87 11.10
CA SER A 133 -14.39 -9.20 11.94
C SER A 133 -14.64 -10.02 13.21
N GLY A 134 -14.41 -9.38 14.36
CA GLY A 134 -14.66 -9.92 15.69
C GLY A 134 -13.37 -10.29 16.40
N THR A 135 -12.94 -9.40 17.31
CA THR A 135 -11.64 -9.38 18.02
C THR A 135 -10.45 -9.22 17.06
N PRO A 136 -9.50 -8.30 17.31
CA PRO A 136 -8.32 -8.14 16.46
C PRO A 136 -7.50 -9.44 16.57
N SER A 137 -7.72 -10.38 15.65
CA SER A 137 -6.89 -11.56 15.62
C SER A 137 -5.53 -11.09 15.17
N GLU A 138 -4.53 -11.26 16.04
CA GLU A 138 -3.11 -11.12 15.72
C GLU A 138 -2.68 -12.04 14.58
N LYS A 139 -3.60 -12.81 13.98
CA LYS A 139 -3.37 -13.81 12.96
C LYS A 139 -4.37 -13.67 11.84
N LEU A 140 -3.88 -13.74 10.61
CA LEU A 140 -4.66 -13.89 9.41
C LEU A 140 -4.56 -15.36 8.95
N SER A 141 -5.67 -16.09 9.03
CA SER A 141 -5.74 -17.48 8.57
C SER A 141 -6.18 -17.57 7.11
N PHE A 142 -5.63 -18.51 6.37
CA PHE A 142 -5.95 -18.72 4.96
C PHE A 142 -5.78 -20.18 4.52
N ARG A 143 -6.34 -20.53 3.37
CA ARG A 143 -6.22 -21.82 2.69
C ARG A 143 -5.65 -21.62 1.29
N CYS A 144 -4.68 -22.45 0.93
CA CYS A 144 -4.08 -22.48 -0.41
C CYS A 144 -3.49 -23.88 -0.69
N ARG A 145 -2.77 -24.03 -1.80
CA ARG A 145 -2.06 -25.27 -2.11
C ARG A 145 -0.98 -25.58 -1.07
N GLU A 146 -0.70 -26.87 -0.89
CA GLU A 146 0.44 -27.33 -0.09
C GLU A 146 1.78 -26.89 -0.72
N GLY A 147 2.74 -26.49 0.12
CA GLY A 147 4.04 -25.99 -0.33
C GLY A 147 4.00 -24.60 -0.97
N ALA A 148 2.87 -23.88 -0.89
CA ALA A 148 2.78 -22.48 -1.27
C ALA A 148 3.74 -21.62 -0.43
N ARG A 149 4.33 -20.60 -1.04
CA ARG A 149 5.15 -19.59 -0.35
C ARG A 149 4.37 -18.30 -0.34
N VAL A 150 3.63 -18.09 0.75
CA VAL A 150 2.67 -17.02 0.86
C VAL A 150 3.25 -15.83 1.60
N ARG A 151 3.03 -14.62 1.09
CA ARG A 151 3.32 -13.35 1.78
C ARG A 151 2.06 -12.49 1.86
N LEU A 152 1.96 -11.72 2.93
CA LEU A 152 0.92 -10.72 3.12
C LEU A 152 1.45 -9.33 2.75
N PHE A 153 0.61 -8.57 2.05
CA PHE A 153 0.72 -7.12 1.91
C PHE A 153 -0.42 -6.43 2.61
N LEU A 154 -0.10 -5.35 3.33
CA LEU A 154 -1.06 -4.40 3.87
C LEU A 154 -0.64 -2.98 3.45
N LEU A 155 -1.52 -2.31 2.70
CA LEU A 155 -1.42 -0.90 2.38
C LEU A 155 -2.08 -0.11 3.51
N THR A 156 -1.33 0.84 4.04
CA THR A 156 -1.82 1.84 4.98
C THR A 156 -1.58 3.22 4.36
N PRO A 157 -2.23 4.28 4.85
CA PRO A 157 -1.89 5.63 4.42
C PRO A 157 -0.46 6.07 4.80
N GLY A 158 0.17 5.36 5.74
CA GLY A 158 1.57 5.49 6.09
C GLY A 158 2.43 4.35 5.51
N PRO A 159 3.30 3.71 6.32
CA PRO A 159 4.09 2.57 5.87
C PRO A 159 3.24 1.41 5.37
N PRO A 160 3.48 0.87 4.16
CA PRO A 160 2.96 -0.46 3.85
C PRO A 160 3.65 -1.48 4.76
N TYR A 161 2.90 -2.50 5.17
CA TYR A 161 3.45 -3.67 5.86
C TYR A 161 3.51 -4.85 4.89
N ARG A 162 4.61 -5.58 4.97
CA ARG A 162 4.83 -6.78 4.18
C ARG A 162 5.42 -7.85 5.09
N SER A 163 4.82 -9.03 5.12
CA SER A 163 5.37 -10.16 5.86
C SER A 163 6.55 -10.80 5.13
N GLY A 164 7.30 -11.62 5.85
CA GLY A 164 8.13 -12.65 5.22
C GLY A 164 7.29 -13.65 4.42
N PHE A 165 7.97 -14.51 3.65
CA PHE A 165 7.31 -15.65 3.02
C PHE A 165 7.13 -16.77 4.06
N GLU A 166 5.89 -17.22 4.21
CA GLU A 166 5.53 -18.39 4.99
C GLU A 166 5.30 -19.58 4.06
N THR A 167 5.89 -20.73 4.40
CA THR A 167 5.64 -21.98 3.67
C THR A 167 4.43 -22.69 4.27
N VAL A 168 3.46 -23.03 3.43
CA VAL A 168 2.20 -23.61 3.88
C VAL A 168 2.27 -25.14 3.94
N SER A 169 1.94 -25.70 5.10
CA SER A 169 1.83 -27.14 5.33
C SER A 169 0.37 -27.57 5.48
N GLY A 170 -0.03 -28.69 4.87
CA GLY A 170 -1.40 -29.20 4.97
C GLY A 170 -2.47 -28.30 4.33
N GLY A 171 -2.06 -27.39 3.43
CA GLY A 171 -2.96 -26.49 2.69
C GLY A 171 -3.59 -25.35 3.50
N ARG A 172 -3.16 -25.13 4.75
CA ARG A 172 -3.66 -24.05 5.61
C ARG A 172 -2.49 -23.27 6.20
N GLY A 173 -2.54 -21.94 6.10
CA GLY A 173 -1.52 -21.04 6.61
C GLY A 173 -2.09 -20.02 7.58
N GLU A 174 -1.20 -19.47 8.40
CA GLU A 174 -1.48 -18.35 9.30
C GLU A 174 -0.31 -17.37 9.22
N ILE A 175 -0.61 -16.07 9.13
CA ILE A 175 0.39 -15.00 9.23
C ILE A 175 0.09 -14.17 10.47
N GLU A 176 1.07 -14.05 11.36
CA GLU A 176 0.97 -13.20 12.53
C GLU A 176 1.21 -11.72 12.15
N LEU A 177 0.35 -10.85 12.67
CA LEU A 177 0.44 -9.40 12.55
C LEU A 177 1.10 -8.84 13.81
N PRO A 178 2.24 -8.14 13.70
CA PRO A 178 2.91 -7.59 14.87
C PRO A 178 1.99 -6.67 15.67
N ARG A 179 1.91 -6.87 16.99
CA ARG A 179 1.14 -5.99 17.89
C ARG A 179 1.50 -4.51 17.73
N SER A 180 2.78 -4.22 17.52
CA SER A 180 3.26 -2.84 17.28
C SER A 180 2.68 -2.23 16.00
N PHE A 181 2.52 -3.04 14.94
CA PHE A 181 1.86 -2.62 13.71
C PHE A 181 0.36 -2.38 13.94
N LEU A 182 -0.33 -3.32 14.59
CA LEU A 182 -1.76 -3.18 14.91
C LEU A 182 -2.04 -1.95 15.78
N SER A 183 -1.24 -1.73 16.83
CA SER A 183 -1.36 -0.59 17.73
C SER A 183 -1.08 0.74 17.00
N GLY A 184 -0.05 0.76 16.14
CA GLY A 184 0.27 1.94 15.33
C GLY A 184 -0.84 2.28 14.35
N MET A 185 -1.47 1.28 13.73
CA MET A 185 -2.62 1.49 12.86
C MET A 185 -3.89 1.88 13.62
N ALA A 186 -4.13 1.38 14.83
CA ALA A 186 -5.30 1.80 15.60
C ALA A 186 -5.24 3.30 15.90
N GLY A 187 -4.08 3.80 16.35
CA GLY A 187 -3.89 5.21 16.71
C GLY A 187 -3.67 6.16 15.52
N LEU A 188 -3.40 5.66 14.32
CA LEU A 188 -3.14 6.47 13.12
C LEU A 188 -4.08 6.07 11.99
N TYR A 189 -4.57 7.04 11.21
CA TYR A 189 -5.34 6.76 9.98
C TYR A 189 -6.63 5.94 10.18
N ARG A 190 -7.26 6.07 11.36
CA ARG A 190 -8.55 5.44 11.72
C ARG A 190 -8.54 3.90 11.64
N GLY A 191 -7.39 3.24 11.81
CA GLY A 191 -7.35 1.77 11.82
C GLY A 191 -7.58 1.08 10.48
N ARG A 192 -7.52 1.81 9.35
CA ARG A 192 -7.87 1.26 8.03
C ARG A 192 -6.65 0.82 7.23
N ALA A 193 -6.74 -0.38 6.65
CA ALA A 193 -5.79 -0.89 5.68
C ALA A 193 -6.47 -1.69 4.57
N LEU A 194 -5.82 -1.76 3.41
CA LEU A 194 -6.19 -2.67 2.33
C LEU A 194 -5.13 -3.77 2.25
N GLY A 195 -5.51 -5.02 2.03
CA GLY A 195 -4.59 -6.14 2.07
C GLY A 195 -4.85 -7.21 1.04
N TRP A 196 -3.83 -8.01 0.76
CA TRP A 196 -3.93 -9.23 -0.03
C TRP A 196 -2.78 -10.20 0.28
N LEU A 197 -3.01 -11.47 -0.02
CA LEU A 197 -2.01 -12.53 0.03
C LEU A 197 -1.51 -12.86 -1.37
N GLU A 198 -0.23 -13.19 -1.49
CA GLU A 198 0.39 -13.68 -2.72
C GLU A 198 1.17 -14.97 -2.45
N ASP A 199 0.93 -15.99 -3.26
CA ASP A 199 1.78 -17.16 -3.40
C ASP A 199 2.72 -16.95 -4.60
N ARG A 200 4.02 -17.05 -4.37
CA ARG A 200 5.02 -16.95 -5.43
C ARG A 200 5.88 -18.20 -5.55
N ASP A 201 6.22 -18.57 -6.78
CA ASP A 201 7.15 -19.66 -7.04
C ASP A 201 8.60 -19.29 -6.64
N SER A 202 9.54 -20.23 -6.82
CA SER A 202 10.96 -20.00 -6.52
C SER A 202 11.62 -18.95 -7.42
N ARG A 203 11.01 -18.61 -8.56
CA ARG A 203 11.46 -17.58 -9.50
C ARG A 203 10.77 -16.23 -9.25
N GLY A 204 9.89 -16.15 -8.26
CA GLY A 204 9.16 -14.95 -7.91
C GLY A 204 7.94 -14.66 -8.79
N ARG A 205 7.46 -15.62 -9.59
CA ARG A 205 6.22 -15.47 -10.38
C ARG A 205 5.00 -15.64 -9.47
N LEU A 206 3.95 -14.85 -9.70
CA LEU A 206 2.68 -15.03 -8.99
C LEU A 206 2.04 -16.34 -9.44
N VAL A 207 1.72 -17.20 -8.48
CA VAL A 207 1.03 -18.49 -8.70
C VAL A 207 -0.43 -18.38 -8.29
N ALA A 208 -0.68 -17.74 -7.15
CA ALA A 208 -2.01 -17.52 -6.61
C ALA A 208 -2.08 -16.23 -5.80
N ALA A 209 -3.26 -15.62 -5.73
CA ALA A 209 -3.52 -14.45 -4.88
C ALA A 209 -4.86 -14.58 -4.16
N SER A 210 -5.00 -13.90 -3.03
CA SER A 210 -6.33 -13.69 -2.45
C SER A 210 -7.08 -12.60 -3.20
N GLU A 211 -8.39 -12.52 -2.97
CA GLU A 211 -9.09 -11.25 -3.20
C GLU A 211 -8.49 -10.17 -2.31
N ILE A 212 -8.56 -8.91 -2.78
CA ILE A 212 -8.21 -7.76 -1.96
C ILE A 212 -9.26 -7.64 -0.85
N PHE A 213 -8.80 -7.45 0.39
CA PHE A 213 -9.66 -7.29 1.56
C PHE A 213 -9.36 -5.98 2.29
N SER A 214 -10.34 -5.50 3.05
CA SER A 214 -10.17 -4.36 3.94
C SER A 214 -9.99 -4.85 5.38
N LEU A 215 -9.04 -4.27 6.09
CA LEU A 215 -8.81 -4.48 7.52
C LEU A 215 -9.20 -3.17 8.24
N SER A 216 -10.09 -3.26 9.23
CA SER A 216 -10.49 -2.13 10.09
C SER A 216 -10.23 -2.48 11.54
N LEU A 217 -9.44 -1.64 12.23
CA LEU A 217 -9.09 -1.77 13.64
C LEU A 217 -9.88 -0.81 14.55
N GLU A 218 -11.01 -0.27 14.09
CA GLU A 218 -11.88 0.68 14.81
C GLU A 218 -12.39 0.20 16.19
N SER A 219 -12.01 -1.00 16.65
CA SER A 219 -12.39 -1.58 17.95
C SER A 219 -11.19 -1.87 18.88
N PHE A 220 -9.98 -1.39 18.57
CA PHE A 220 -8.78 -1.67 19.38
C PHE A 220 -8.63 -0.75 20.61
N GLU A 221 -9.30 0.40 20.67
CA GLU A 221 -9.06 1.43 21.70
C GLU A 221 -9.87 1.26 23.02
N ASP A 222 -10.80 0.30 23.09
CA ASP A 222 -11.65 0.09 24.29
C ASP A 222 -11.11 -0.96 25.30
N ARG A 223 -9.81 -1.28 25.31
CA ARG A 223 -9.23 -2.29 26.21
C ARG A 223 -7.90 -1.90 26.86
#